data_AF-A0A7W7BQE7-F1
#
_entry.id   AF-A0A7W7BQE7-F1
#
_cell.length_a   1.000
_cell.length_b   1.000
_cell.length_c   1.000
_cell.angle_alpha   90.00
_cell.angle_beta   90.00
_cell.angle_gamma   90.00
#
_symmetry.space_group_name_H-M   'P 1'
#
loop_
_entity.id
_entity.type
_entity.pdbx_description
1 polymer ?
#
loop_
_entity_poly.entity_id
_entity_poly.type
_entity_poly.pdbx_seq_one_letter_code
_entity_poly.pdbx_strand_id
1 'polypeptide(L)'
;MSFATVTGPRTGLDVVAERVRERLRSEEVDPARDPDRAAHIARSEVRRHNDFALARGVDVIDDEAASVRALLASVAGYGPVQALLDDPEVEEIWINAPDRIYVARGGRSERAPLVLSETAVRDLVERMLQATGRRVDLSQPFVDASLPDGSRLHVVIPDTGGVKYS
;
A
#
# COMPACT_ATOMS: atom_id res chain seq x y z
N MET A 1 -29.42 7.33 2.46
CA MET A 1 -28.86 6.36 1.50
C MET A 1 -27.93 5.45 2.30
N SER A 2 -28.23 4.15 2.37
CA SER A 2 -27.49 3.19 3.20
C SER A 2 -26.47 2.48 2.32
N PHE A 3 -25.18 2.68 2.57
CA PHE A 3 -24.12 1.86 1.96
C PHE A 3 -23.98 0.58 2.80
N ALA A 4 -24.49 -0.52 2.26
CA ALA A 4 -24.09 -1.84 2.74
C ALA A 4 -22.74 -2.15 2.09
N THR A 5 -21.65 -2.05 2.86
CA THR A 5 -20.39 -2.69 2.48
C THR A 5 -20.66 -4.19 2.40
N VAL A 6 -20.69 -4.75 1.20
CA VAL A 6 -20.68 -6.20 1.01
C VAL A 6 -19.29 -6.68 1.40
N THR A 7 -19.06 -6.90 2.68
CA THR A 7 -17.96 -7.74 3.13
C THR A 7 -18.40 -9.16 2.81
N GLY A 8 -18.01 -9.65 1.62
CA GLY A 8 -18.12 -11.07 1.30
C GLY A 8 -17.45 -11.93 2.38
N PRO A 9 -17.72 -13.25 2.43
CA PRO A 9 -17.06 -14.12 3.39
C PRO A 9 -15.54 -13.97 3.25
N ARG A 10 -14.86 -13.61 4.35
CA ARG A 10 -13.40 -13.46 4.37
C ARG A 10 -12.78 -14.81 4.01
N THR A 11 -12.01 -14.84 2.93
CA THR A 11 -11.30 -16.04 2.49
C THR A 11 -10.16 -16.37 3.45
N GLY A 12 -9.68 -17.61 3.45
CA GLY A 12 -8.49 -17.99 4.25
C GLY A 12 -7.27 -17.11 3.94
N LEU A 13 -7.13 -16.71 2.67
CA LEU A 13 -6.05 -15.84 2.21
C LEU A 13 -6.14 -14.41 2.78
N ASP A 14 -7.34 -13.84 2.93
CA ASP A 14 -7.53 -12.52 3.54
C ASP A 14 -7.06 -12.51 5.00
N VAL A 15 -7.35 -13.58 5.74
CA VAL A 15 -6.92 -13.72 7.14
C VAL A 15 -5.40 -13.89 7.23
N VAL A 16 -4.76 -14.52 6.25
CA VAL A 16 -3.29 -14.61 6.19
C VAL A 16 -2.68 -13.27 5.81
N ALA A 17 -3.27 -12.54 4.86
CA ALA A 17 -2.79 -11.22 4.43
C ALA A 17 -2.71 -10.22 5.59
N GLU A 18 -3.74 -10.15 6.43
CA GLU A 18 -3.74 -9.29 7.62
C GLU A 18 -2.61 -9.66 8.59
N ARG A 19 -2.42 -10.96 8.86
CA ARG A 19 -1.33 -11.44 9.73
C ARG A 19 0.06 -11.14 9.17
N VAL A 20 0.25 -11.31 7.87
CA VAL A 20 1.50 -10.96 7.19
C VAL A 20 1.78 -9.46 7.33
N ARG A 21 0.78 -8.59 7.11
CA ARG A 21 0.92 -7.14 7.28
C ARG A 21 1.27 -6.75 8.71
N GLU A 22 0.58 -7.32 9.69
CA GLU A 22 0.84 -7.08 11.11
C GLU A 22 2.27 -7.46 11.47
N ARG A 23 2.73 -8.64 11.00
CA ARG A 23 4.05 -9.15 11.32
C ARG A 23 5.17 -8.37 10.65
N LEU A 24 5.01 -8.01 9.37
CA LEU A 24 5.93 -7.12 8.66
C LEU A 24 6.09 -5.79 9.40
N ARG A 25 4.97 -5.20 9.89
CA ARG A 25 5.01 -3.96 10.68
C ARG A 25 5.71 -4.14 12.02
N SER A 26 5.41 -5.22 12.76
CA SER A 26 6.00 -5.46 14.08
C SER A 26 7.49 -5.79 14.04
N GLU A 27 7.95 -6.41 12.95
CA GLU A 27 9.36 -6.76 12.73
C GLU A 27 10.12 -5.69 11.93
N GLU A 28 9.46 -4.56 11.60
CA GLU A 28 10.00 -3.47 10.77
C GLU A 28 10.57 -3.95 9.43
N VAL A 29 9.95 -4.98 8.83
CA VAL A 29 10.37 -5.56 7.55
C VAL A 29 9.63 -4.86 6.43
N ASP A 30 10.39 -4.15 5.60
CA ASP A 30 9.88 -3.55 4.38
C ASP A 30 9.99 -4.55 3.21
N PRO A 31 8.87 -5.08 2.67
CA PRO A 31 8.90 -6.06 1.58
C PRO A 31 9.55 -5.57 0.30
N ALA A 32 9.69 -4.25 0.10
CA ALA A 32 10.43 -3.70 -1.04
C ALA A 32 11.96 -3.64 -0.79
N ARG A 33 12.40 -3.50 0.47
CA ARG A 33 13.83 -3.46 0.84
C ARG A 33 14.40 -4.85 1.15
N ASP A 34 13.59 -5.73 1.75
CA ASP A 34 13.97 -7.10 2.14
C ASP A 34 12.93 -8.11 1.62
N PRO A 35 12.93 -8.39 0.31
CA PRO A 35 11.95 -9.28 -0.31
C PRO A 35 12.09 -10.73 0.17
N ASP A 36 13.31 -11.16 0.51
CA ASP A 36 13.56 -12.52 1.01
C ASP A 36 12.97 -12.72 2.40
N ARG A 37 13.14 -11.74 3.29
CA ARG A 37 12.55 -11.80 4.62
C ARG A 37 11.03 -11.65 4.58
N ALA A 38 10.50 -10.78 3.73
CA ALA A 38 9.06 -10.69 3.53
C ALA A 38 8.49 -12.01 2.97
N ALA A 39 9.17 -12.65 2.01
CA ALA A 39 8.77 -13.95 1.49
C ALA A 39 8.83 -15.05 2.55
N HIS A 40 9.82 -15.00 3.44
CA HIS A 40 9.91 -15.91 4.58
C HIS A 40 8.72 -15.74 5.53
N ILE A 41 8.38 -14.50 5.88
CA ILE A 41 7.22 -14.19 6.73
C ILE A 41 5.93 -14.67 6.07
N ALA A 42 5.70 -14.32 4.80
CA ALA A 42 4.53 -14.74 4.04
C ALA A 42 4.36 -16.27 3.99
N ARG A 43 5.44 -17.01 3.66
CA ARG A 43 5.43 -18.49 3.69
C ARG A 43 5.10 -19.03 5.08
N SER A 44 5.70 -18.45 6.12
CA SER A 44 5.48 -18.92 7.48
C SER A 44 4.02 -18.78 7.93
N GLU A 45 3.35 -17.68 7.55
CA GLU A 45 1.93 -17.47 7.89
C GLU A 45 0.98 -18.33 7.05
N VAL A 46 1.29 -18.58 5.78
CA VAL A 46 0.52 -19.52 4.94
C VAL A 46 0.60 -20.93 5.51
N ARG A 47 1.80 -21.41 5.83
CA ARG A 47 1.99 -22.75 6.45
C ARG A 47 1.26 -22.87 7.76
N ARG A 48 1.41 -21.86 8.63
CA ARG A 48 0.71 -21.79 9.91
C ARG A 48 -0.81 -21.85 9.70
N HIS A 49 -1.34 -21.14 8.71
CA HIS A 49 -2.77 -21.22 8.39
C HIS A 49 -3.19 -22.63 7.99
N ASN A 50 -2.45 -23.27 7.08
CA ASN A 50 -2.74 -24.62 6.62
C ASN A 50 -2.72 -25.64 7.77
N ASP A 51 -1.72 -25.56 8.67
CA ASP A 51 -1.65 -26.42 9.86
C ASP A 51 -2.88 -26.26 10.76
N PHE A 52 -3.35 -25.02 10.96
CA PHE A 52 -4.57 -24.75 11.74
C PHE A 52 -5.86 -25.16 11.01
N ALA A 53 -5.91 -24.99 9.69
CA ALA A 53 -7.06 -25.31 8.86
C ALA A 53 -7.36 -26.81 8.88
N LEU A 54 -6.31 -27.64 8.76
CA LEU A 54 -6.39 -29.10 8.87
C LEU A 54 -6.96 -29.56 10.22
N ALA A 55 -6.62 -28.89 11.32
CA ALA A 55 -7.11 -29.23 12.66
C ALA A 55 -8.56 -28.79 12.93
N ARG A 56 -9.09 -27.83 12.16
CA ARG A 56 -10.39 -27.17 12.40
C ARG A 56 -11.42 -27.42 11.30
N GLY A 57 -11.05 -28.11 10.22
CA GLY A 57 -11.92 -28.36 9.06
C GLY A 57 -12.21 -27.07 8.27
N VAL A 58 -11.27 -26.14 8.24
CA VAL A 58 -11.35 -24.90 7.43
C VAL A 58 -10.63 -25.15 6.11
N ASP A 59 -10.97 -24.37 5.08
CA ASP A 59 -10.34 -24.44 3.76
C ASP A 59 -8.82 -24.21 3.85
N VAL A 60 -8.08 -25.09 3.18
CA VAL A 60 -6.62 -25.04 3.10
C VAL A 60 -6.22 -24.18 1.91
N ILE A 61 -5.08 -23.50 2.00
CA ILE A 61 -4.48 -22.83 0.86
C ILE A 61 -3.71 -23.88 0.05
N ASP A 62 -4.27 -24.28 -1.10
CA ASP A 62 -3.74 -25.38 -1.92
C ASP A 62 -2.39 -25.06 -2.60
N ASP A 63 -2.28 -23.88 -3.23
CA ASP A 63 -1.01 -23.43 -3.85
C ASP A 63 -0.33 -22.41 -2.94
N GLU A 64 0.51 -22.91 -2.03
CA GLU A 64 1.33 -22.07 -1.12
C GLU A 64 2.20 -21.08 -1.92
N ALA A 65 2.80 -21.52 -3.03
CA ALA A 65 3.73 -20.69 -3.78
C ALA A 65 3.01 -19.54 -4.50
N ALA A 66 1.88 -19.80 -5.15
CA ALA A 66 1.05 -18.76 -5.76
C ALA A 66 0.46 -17.82 -4.70
N SER A 67 0.02 -18.36 -3.57
CA SER A 67 -0.54 -17.56 -2.49
C SER A 67 0.49 -16.66 -1.84
N VAL A 68 1.71 -17.13 -1.64
CA VAL A 68 2.84 -16.31 -1.18
C VAL A 68 3.14 -15.19 -2.18
N ARG A 69 3.18 -15.49 -3.49
CA ARG A 69 3.37 -14.44 -4.51
C ARG A 69 2.26 -13.40 -4.48
N ALA A 70 1.00 -13.82 -4.36
CA ALA A 70 -0.15 -12.92 -4.27
C ALA A 70 -0.12 -12.08 -2.98
N LEU A 71 0.23 -12.69 -1.85
CA LEU A 71 0.41 -12.01 -0.57
C LEU A 71 1.53 -10.97 -0.67
N LEU A 72 2.70 -11.35 -1.21
CA LEU A 72 3.83 -10.45 -1.40
C LEU A 72 3.48 -9.28 -2.32
N ALA A 73 2.80 -9.51 -3.43
CA ALA A 73 2.30 -8.44 -4.29
C ALA A 73 1.35 -7.50 -3.51
N SER A 74 0.46 -8.07 -2.69
CA SER A 74 -0.50 -7.29 -1.88
C SER A 74 0.14 -6.49 -0.74
N VAL A 75 1.39 -6.80 -0.35
CA VAL A 75 2.12 -6.09 0.72
C VAL A 75 3.29 -5.26 0.20
N ALA A 76 3.78 -5.55 -1.01
CA ALA A 76 4.79 -4.77 -1.74
C ALA A 76 4.18 -3.61 -2.55
N GLY A 77 2.86 -3.58 -2.72
CA GLY A 77 2.15 -2.48 -3.38
C GLY A 77 2.15 -1.17 -2.58
N TYR A 78 1.46 -0.17 -3.10
CA TYR A 78 1.35 1.18 -2.54
C TYR A 78 0.29 1.30 -1.42
N GLY A 79 0.02 0.20 -0.73
CA GLY A 79 -0.95 0.15 0.37
C GLY A 79 -2.36 0.52 -0.10
N PRO A 80 -3.15 1.28 0.69
CA PRO A 80 -4.51 1.67 0.33
C PRO A 80 -4.63 2.48 -0.97
N VAL A 81 -3.54 3.11 -1.43
CA VAL A 81 -3.52 3.86 -2.69
C VAL A 81 -3.47 2.94 -3.91
N GLN A 82 -3.07 1.67 -3.74
CA GLN A 82 -2.95 0.71 -4.84
C GLN A 82 -4.26 0.57 -5.63
N ALA A 83 -5.41 0.52 -4.94
CA ALA A 83 -6.71 0.40 -5.60
C ALA A 83 -7.05 1.61 -6.50
N LEU A 84 -6.50 2.80 -6.23
CA LEU A 84 -6.66 3.98 -7.07
C LEU A 84 -5.71 3.94 -8.28
N LEU A 85 -4.51 3.35 -8.11
CA LEU A 85 -3.52 3.21 -9.19
C LEU A 85 -3.89 2.12 -10.18
N ASP A 86 -4.53 1.04 -9.70
CA ASP A 86 -4.97 -0.08 -10.54
C ASP A 86 -6.27 0.22 -11.30
N ASP A 87 -6.95 1.31 -10.98
CA ASP A 87 -8.22 1.68 -11.58
C ASP A 87 -8.00 2.41 -12.92
N PRO A 88 -8.39 1.79 -14.05
CA PRO A 88 -8.11 2.34 -15.37
C PRO A 88 -8.89 3.62 -15.71
N GLU A 89 -9.90 3.98 -14.92
CA GLU A 89 -10.61 5.26 -15.07
C GLU A 89 -9.91 6.40 -14.32
N VAL A 90 -8.94 6.12 -13.45
CA VAL A 90 -8.16 7.14 -12.72
C VAL A 90 -7.03 7.65 -13.60
N GLU A 91 -7.06 8.96 -13.87
CA GLU A 91 -6.08 9.66 -14.70
C GLU A 91 -4.96 10.28 -13.84
N GLU A 92 -5.30 10.80 -12.65
CA GLU A 92 -4.38 11.49 -11.75
C GLU A 92 -4.81 11.31 -10.28
N ILE A 93 -3.84 11.27 -9.37
CA ILE A 93 -4.05 11.16 -7.92
C ILE A 93 -3.33 12.32 -7.24
N TRP A 94 -4.05 13.08 -6.41
CA TRP A 94 -3.47 14.13 -5.57
C TRP A 94 -3.64 13.82 -4.10
N ILE A 95 -2.53 13.84 -3.35
CA ILE A 95 -2.51 13.67 -1.90
C ILE A 95 -2.06 15.00 -1.28
N ASN A 96 -3.03 15.84 -0.92
CA ASN A 96 -2.75 17.18 -0.38
C ASN A 96 -2.71 17.24 1.15
N ALA A 97 -3.27 16.22 1.81
CA ALA A 97 -3.19 15.94 3.25
C ALA A 97 -3.63 14.48 3.47
N PRO A 98 -3.37 13.88 4.64
CA PRO A 98 -3.74 12.48 4.89
C PRO A 98 -5.23 12.18 4.70
N ASP A 99 -6.11 13.14 5.00
CA ASP A 99 -7.55 13.03 4.79
C ASP A 99 -8.03 13.64 3.47
N ARG A 100 -7.17 14.38 2.75
CA ARG A 100 -7.51 15.19 1.59
C ARG A 100 -6.84 14.62 0.33
N ILE A 101 -7.47 13.55 -0.18
CA ILE A 101 -7.04 12.79 -1.36
C ILE A 101 -8.08 12.96 -2.47
N TYR A 102 -7.61 13.24 -3.68
CA TYR A 102 -8.46 13.44 -4.86
C TYR A 102 -7.98 12.57 -6.01
N VAL A 103 -8.91 12.20 -6.88
CA VAL A 103 -8.63 11.54 -8.16
C VAL A 103 -9.27 12.29 -9.31
N ALA A 104 -8.68 12.22 -10.50
CA ALA A 104 -9.32 12.66 -11.73
C ALA A 104 -9.86 11.46 -12.52
N ARG A 105 -11.10 11.55 -12.99
CA ARG A 105 -11.75 10.59 -13.88
C ARG A 105 -12.49 11.32 -14.98
N GLY A 106 -12.24 10.99 -16.24
CA GLY A 106 -12.88 11.65 -17.38
C GLY A 106 -12.71 13.18 -17.36
N GLY A 107 -11.52 13.65 -16.97
CA GLY A 107 -11.21 15.07 -16.82
C GLY A 107 -11.91 15.79 -15.67
N ARG A 108 -12.54 15.09 -14.72
CA ARG A 108 -13.19 15.69 -13.53
C ARG A 108 -12.52 15.23 -12.25
N SER A 109 -12.24 16.17 -11.36
CA SER A 109 -11.69 15.86 -10.03
C SER A 109 -12.80 15.55 -9.03
N GLU A 110 -12.60 14.49 -8.25
CA GLU A 110 -13.47 14.08 -7.14
C GLU A 110 -12.67 13.65 -5.91
N ARG A 111 -13.28 13.73 -4.73
CA ARG A 111 -12.63 13.31 -3.49
C ARG A 111 -12.64 11.78 -3.40
N ALA A 112 -11.47 11.19 -3.21
CA ALA A 112 -11.36 9.75 -3.00
C ALA A 112 -11.94 9.39 -1.62
N PRO A 113 -12.63 8.23 -1.49
CA PRO A 113 -13.10 7.72 -0.20
C PRO A 113 -11.95 7.07 0.59
N LEU A 114 -10.80 7.74 0.67
CA LEU A 114 -9.58 7.25 1.28
C LEU A 114 -9.03 8.27 2.28
N VAL A 115 -8.64 7.78 3.46
CA VAL A 115 -7.93 8.53 4.50
C VAL A 115 -6.70 7.74 4.90
N LEU A 116 -5.57 8.42 4.98
CA LEU A 116 -4.28 7.91 5.40
C LEU A 116 -3.85 8.56 6.72
N SER A 117 -2.82 8.03 7.36
CA SER A 117 -2.08 8.73 8.40
C SER A 117 -0.88 9.49 7.79
N GLU A 118 -0.32 10.46 8.51
CA GLU A 118 0.91 11.14 8.06
C GLU A 118 2.06 10.15 7.81
N THR A 119 2.23 9.18 8.71
CA THR A 119 3.19 8.10 8.55
C THR A 119 2.93 7.29 7.28
N ALA A 120 1.66 6.94 6.99
CA ALA A 120 1.34 6.18 5.79
C ALA A 120 1.62 6.97 4.49
N VAL A 121 1.41 8.30 4.50
CA VAL A 121 1.79 9.15 3.35
C VAL A 121 3.30 9.17 3.17
N ARG A 122 4.07 9.32 4.24
CA ARG A 122 5.54 9.30 4.20
C ARG A 122 6.06 7.96 3.67
N ASP A 123 5.58 6.86 4.23
CA ASP A 123 5.99 5.50 3.86
C ASP A 123 5.62 5.19 2.39
N LEU A 124 4.47 5.69 1.92
CA LEU A 124 4.05 5.60 0.52
C LEU A 124 5.04 6.31 -0.41
N VAL A 125 5.39 7.56 -0.10
CA VAL A 125 6.35 8.36 -0.88
C VAL A 125 7.72 7.69 -0.91
N GLU A 126 8.24 7.25 0.24
CA GLU A 126 9.51 6.53 0.31
C GLU A 126 9.51 5.29 -0.58
N ARG A 127 8.44 4.48 -0.52
CA ARG A 127 8.31 3.27 -1.32
C ARG A 127 8.24 3.56 -2.82
N MET A 128 7.49 4.59 -3.23
CA MET A 128 7.40 4.99 -4.63
C MET A 128 8.77 5.46 -5.17
N LEU A 129 9.54 6.20 -4.37
CA LEU A 129 10.84 6.71 -4.78
C LEU A 129 11.95 5.65 -4.76
N GLN A 130 11.82 4.61 -3.93
CA GLN A 130 12.82 3.55 -3.76
C GLN A 130 13.20 2.90 -5.10
N ALA A 131 12.22 2.53 -5.92
CA ALA A 131 12.45 1.89 -7.22
C ALA A 131 13.13 2.82 -8.25
N THR A 132 13.08 4.14 -8.01
CA THR A 132 13.63 5.16 -8.90
C THR A 132 15.05 5.59 -8.51
N GLY A 133 15.53 5.16 -7.34
CA GLY A 133 16.80 5.60 -6.77
C GLY A 133 16.84 7.07 -6.35
N ARG A 134 15.68 7.74 -6.29
CA ARG A 134 15.53 9.14 -5.88
C ARG A 134 15.15 9.22 -4.40
N ARG A 135 15.26 10.41 -3.83
CA ARG A 135 14.87 10.72 -2.46
C ARG A 135 14.27 12.12 -2.38
N VAL A 136 13.52 12.37 -1.31
CA VAL A 136 13.00 13.68 -0.92
C VAL A 136 13.18 13.82 0.58
N ASP A 137 13.73 14.94 1.02
CA ASP A 137 14.00 15.24 2.43
C ASP A 137 14.09 16.76 2.61
N LEU A 138 14.33 17.25 3.84
CA LEU A 138 14.40 18.69 4.10
C LEU A 138 15.55 19.42 3.37
N SER A 139 16.59 18.70 2.91
CA SER A 139 17.67 19.26 2.11
C SER A 139 17.34 19.28 0.61
N GLN A 140 16.46 18.37 0.17
CA GLN A 140 15.92 18.29 -1.18
C GLN A 140 14.38 18.18 -1.10
N PRO A 141 13.66 19.31 -0.92
CA PRO A 141 12.24 19.31 -0.56
C PRO A 141 11.31 19.05 -1.73
N PHE A 142 11.83 18.69 -2.91
CA PHE A 142 11.01 18.29 -4.04
C PHE A 142 11.69 17.21 -4.87
N VAL A 143 10.87 16.37 -5.51
CA VAL A 143 11.34 15.35 -6.45
C VAL A 143 10.30 15.07 -7.52
N ASP A 144 10.80 14.92 -8.75
CA ASP A 144 10.08 14.35 -9.87
C ASP A 144 10.65 12.98 -10.20
N ALA A 145 9.80 11.97 -10.42
CA ALA A 145 10.21 10.62 -10.74
C ALA A 145 9.26 9.95 -11.73
N SER A 146 9.79 9.00 -12.51
CA SER A 146 8.99 8.04 -13.27
C SER A 146 8.96 6.73 -12.51
N LEU A 147 7.76 6.24 -12.20
CA LEU A 147 7.57 4.98 -11.50
C LEU A 147 7.70 3.79 -12.48
N PRO A 148 7.90 2.55 -11.97
CA PRO A 148 8.08 1.37 -12.82
C PRO A 148 6.90 1.04 -13.74
N ASP A 149 5.69 1.46 -13.37
CA ASP A 149 4.48 1.33 -14.17
C ASP A 149 4.36 2.40 -15.29
N GLY A 150 5.32 3.32 -15.37
CA GLY A 150 5.35 4.43 -16.33
C GLY A 150 4.65 5.69 -15.87
N SER A 151 3.96 5.66 -14.72
CA SER A 151 3.33 6.85 -14.13
C SER A 151 4.38 7.85 -13.63
N ARG A 152 3.95 9.10 -13.41
CA ARG A 152 4.81 10.18 -12.93
C ARG A 152 4.45 10.53 -11.50
N LEU A 153 5.47 10.64 -10.66
CA LEU A 153 5.36 11.09 -9.28
C LEU A 153 6.01 12.46 -9.13
N HIS A 154 5.26 13.41 -8.59
CA HIS A 154 5.77 14.70 -8.13
C HIS A 154 5.50 14.84 -6.63
N VAL A 155 6.54 15.09 -5.84
CA VAL A 155 6.42 15.27 -4.39
C VAL A 155 7.08 16.58 -3.99
N VAL A 156 6.42 17.31 -3.09
CA VAL A 156 6.94 18.52 -2.46
C VAL A 156 6.75 18.41 -0.94
N ILE A 157 7.82 18.61 -0.19
CA ILE A 157 7.79 18.83 1.26
C ILE A 157 7.70 20.35 1.47
N PRO A 158 6.57 20.87 1.98
CA PRO A 158 6.44 22.29 2.24
C PRO A 158 7.46 22.74 3.31
N ASP A 159 8.05 23.91 3.11
CA ASP A 159 8.97 24.51 4.08
C ASP A 159 8.20 24.86 5.36
N THR A 160 8.71 24.41 6.51
CA THR A 160 8.20 24.80 7.83
C THR A 160 8.61 26.24 8.22
N GLY A 161 9.47 26.89 7.44
CA GLY A 161 9.94 28.26 7.65
C GLY A 161 9.22 29.31 6.79
N GLY A 162 8.14 29.91 7.31
CA GLY A 162 7.49 31.02 6.62
C GLY A 162 6.39 31.69 7.44
N VAL A 163 6.76 32.79 8.07
CA VAL A 163 5.93 33.74 8.82
C VAL A 163 4.54 33.92 8.21
N LYS A 164 3.50 33.79 9.04
CA LYS A 164 2.16 34.31 8.73
C LYS A 164 2.27 35.84 8.57
N TYR A 165 2.30 36.33 7.34
CA TYR A 165 1.96 37.72 7.09
C TYR A 165 0.43 37.82 7.07
N SER A 166 -0.08 38.54 8.07
CA SER A 166 -1.39 39.21 8.20
C SER A 166 -2.60 38.59 7.49
#